data_AF-A0A0B7I6P7-F1
#
_entry.id   AF-A0A0B7I6P7-F1
#
_cell.length_a   1.000
_cell.length_b   1.000
_cell.length_c   1.000
_cell.angle_alpha   90.00
_cell.angle_beta   90.00
_cell.angle_gamma   90.00
#
_symmetry.space_group_name_H-M   'P 1'
#
loop_
_entity.id
_entity.type
_entity.pdbx_description
1 polymer ?
#
loop_
_entity_poly.entity_id
_entity_poly.type
_entity_poly.pdbx_seq_one_letter_code
_entity_poly.pdbx_strand_id
1 'polypeptide(L)'
;MLRKLKLLAVVVFVFSCTKTEIKHKDVEKLIEYPITEVQKINISDIQKLGNEMFTKKDEEIIDDQKILYNKDLRGFKINEMLEIKLLGNNKYRIRNFLPHTFKNLELIISNDSFSSPIPIASFDEFPALYEYEGVLPFSEKETFFIDKKGEKVSVENFQNIPISDLNLYFETNDPMFAKIKSIRLETFYTFADYKQPGKWDKVTVHDAKNYLPLVLNMAYVFSSDAFEKAILEAPYDFTDNKKVLDRKQVIKSLRTPPRQILGIIIEPGTGGLGGGSYFRCAKRVYQ
;
A
#
# COMPACT_ATOMS: atom_id res chain seq x y z
N MET A 1 -57.87 -71.87 22.97
CA MET A 1 -57.62 -70.56 23.60
C MET A 1 -57.46 -69.51 22.51
N LEU A 2 -58.18 -68.40 22.67
CA LEU A 2 -58.14 -67.08 21.99
C LEU A 2 -57.86 -67.01 20.47
N ARG A 3 -58.88 -66.73 19.61
CA ARG A 3 -59.49 -65.40 19.29
C ARG A 3 -58.53 -64.53 18.47
N LYS A 4 -58.76 -64.20 17.19
CA LYS A 4 -59.77 -63.27 16.58
C LYS A 4 -59.22 -62.97 15.16
N LEU A 5 -59.90 -62.56 14.09
CA LEU A 5 -61.27 -62.21 13.72
C LEU A 5 -61.27 -62.14 12.16
N LYS A 6 -62.44 -62.32 11.53
CA LYS A 6 -62.67 -62.47 10.08
C LYS A 6 -62.63 -61.14 9.27
N LEU A 7 -62.73 -61.34 7.94
CA LEU A 7 -63.38 -60.47 6.92
C LEU A 7 -62.51 -59.31 6.36
N LEU A 8 -62.61 -58.84 5.12
CA LEU A 8 -63.55 -58.99 3.99
C LEU A 8 -62.83 -58.50 2.71
N ALA A 9 -63.15 -59.05 1.54
CA ALA A 9 -62.69 -58.56 0.23
C ALA A 9 -63.39 -57.25 -0.19
N VAL A 10 -62.67 -56.32 -0.81
CA VAL A 10 -63.24 -55.21 -1.60
C VAL A 10 -62.40 -54.98 -2.87
N VAL A 11 -63.10 -55.00 -3.99
CA VAL A 11 -62.65 -54.72 -5.36
C VAL A 11 -62.32 -53.23 -5.51
N VAL A 12 -61.15 -52.90 -6.08
CA VAL A 12 -60.82 -51.52 -6.46
C VAL A 12 -60.86 -51.39 -7.98
N PHE A 13 -61.78 -50.54 -8.44
CA PHE A 13 -61.88 -50.02 -9.80
C PHE A 13 -60.63 -49.22 -10.16
N VAL A 14 -60.01 -49.49 -11.31
CA VAL A 14 -59.05 -48.57 -11.91
C VAL A 14 -59.67 -48.01 -13.19
N PHE A 15 -60.24 -46.81 -13.06
CA PHE A 15 -60.67 -45.99 -14.20
C PHE A 15 -59.44 -45.37 -14.87
N SER A 16 -59.36 -45.57 -16.19
CA SER A 16 -58.45 -44.87 -17.11
C SER A 16 -58.75 -43.37 -17.12
N CYS A 17 -57.73 -42.54 -16.89
CA CYS A 17 -57.76 -41.12 -17.23
C CYS A 17 -56.39 -40.69 -17.77
N THR A 18 -56.41 -40.14 -18.98
CA THR A 18 -55.30 -39.71 -19.82
C THR A 18 -54.38 -38.71 -19.12
N LYS A 19 -53.07 -38.96 -19.19
CA LYS A 19 -52.04 -37.98 -18.79
C LYS A 19 -52.09 -36.76 -19.70
N THR A 20 -52.60 -35.65 -19.19
CA THR A 20 -52.34 -34.33 -19.75
C THR A 20 -50.91 -33.95 -19.38
N GLU A 21 -50.01 -33.90 -20.37
CA GLU A 21 -48.67 -33.35 -20.18
C GLU A 21 -48.77 -31.85 -19.88
N ILE A 22 -48.61 -31.48 -18.62
CA ILE A 22 -48.28 -30.10 -18.26
C ILE A 22 -46.80 -29.92 -18.61
N LYS A 23 -46.53 -29.26 -19.74
CA LYS A 23 -45.19 -28.73 -20.02
C LYS A 23 -44.90 -27.63 -19.01
N HIS A 24 -44.23 -27.98 -17.91
CA HIS A 24 -43.48 -27.00 -17.13
C HIS A 24 -42.36 -26.47 -18.01
N LYS A 25 -42.59 -25.32 -18.65
CA LYS A 25 -41.49 -24.43 -19.04
C LYS A 25 -41.00 -23.79 -17.74
N ASP A 26 -40.14 -24.50 -17.03
CA ASP A 26 -39.26 -23.86 -16.07
C ASP A 26 -38.27 -23.02 -16.89
N VAL A 27 -38.69 -21.78 -17.18
CA VAL A 27 -37.74 -20.74 -17.53
C VAL A 27 -37.07 -20.41 -16.21
N GLU A 28 -35.96 -21.08 -15.91
CA GLU A 28 -34.98 -20.53 -14.98
C GLU A 28 -34.63 -19.15 -15.53
N LYS A 29 -35.20 -18.10 -14.93
CA LYS A 29 -34.66 -16.77 -15.09
C LYS A 29 -33.23 -16.87 -14.57
N LEU A 30 -32.26 -16.81 -15.48
CA LEU A 30 -30.87 -16.50 -15.14
C LEU A 30 -30.93 -15.24 -14.28
N ILE A 31 -30.71 -15.39 -12.98
CA ILE A 31 -30.57 -14.26 -12.07
C ILE A 31 -29.23 -13.63 -12.42
N GLU A 32 -29.28 -12.57 -13.22
CA GLU A 32 -28.10 -11.84 -13.62
C GLU A 32 -27.68 -10.93 -12.48
N TYR A 33 -26.68 -11.37 -11.70
CA TYR A 33 -26.13 -10.56 -10.62
C TYR A 33 -25.32 -9.40 -11.21
N PRO A 34 -25.55 -8.16 -10.74
CA PRO A 34 -24.85 -6.98 -11.25
C PRO A 34 -23.34 -7.08 -10.97
N ILE A 35 -22.57 -6.63 -11.94
CA ILE A 35 -21.11 -6.48 -11.81
C ILE A 35 -20.85 -5.20 -11.02
N THR A 36 -19.98 -5.29 -10.02
CA THR A 36 -19.46 -4.14 -9.29
C THR A 36 -18.47 -3.39 -10.16
N GLU A 37 -18.79 -2.15 -10.49
CA GLU A 37 -17.92 -1.28 -11.28
C GLU A 37 -16.67 -0.86 -10.50
N VAL A 38 -15.56 -0.73 -11.22
CA VAL A 38 -14.33 -0.15 -10.69
C VAL A 38 -14.61 1.30 -10.29
N GLN A 39 -14.35 1.63 -9.02
CA GLN A 39 -14.62 2.97 -8.50
C GLN A 39 -13.68 3.98 -9.16
N LYS A 40 -14.24 4.98 -9.85
CA LYS A 40 -13.46 6.10 -10.39
C LYS A 40 -13.36 7.20 -9.34
N ILE A 41 -12.15 7.48 -8.88
CA ILE A 41 -11.87 8.47 -7.84
C ILE A 41 -11.10 9.62 -8.46
N ASN A 42 -11.69 10.82 -8.46
CA ASN A 42 -11.04 12.00 -9.00
C ASN A 42 -10.23 12.74 -7.93
N ILE A 43 -9.29 13.58 -8.36
CA ILE A 43 -8.47 14.39 -7.45
C ILE A 43 -9.31 15.25 -6.50
N SER A 44 -10.46 15.77 -6.94
CA SER A 44 -11.35 16.55 -6.09
C SER A 44 -11.96 15.72 -4.95
N ASP A 45 -12.20 14.43 -5.17
CA ASP A 45 -12.77 13.54 -4.16
C ASP A 45 -11.70 13.21 -3.12
N ILE A 46 -10.47 12.99 -3.57
CA ILE A 46 -9.30 12.83 -2.70
C ILE A 46 -9.10 14.09 -1.84
N GLN A 47 -9.15 15.27 -2.44
CA GLN A 47 -8.94 16.53 -1.72
C GLN A 47 -10.08 16.87 -0.74
N LYS A 48 -11.30 16.38 -0.98
CA LYS A 48 -12.44 16.56 -0.08
C LYS A 48 -12.40 15.60 1.11
N LEU A 49 -12.00 14.34 0.88
CA LEU A 49 -12.09 13.25 1.86
C LEU A 49 -10.76 12.92 2.55
N GLY A 50 -9.65 13.27 1.90
CA GLY A 50 -8.30 13.03 2.38
C GLY A 50 -7.73 14.22 3.15
N ASN A 51 -6.42 14.14 3.42
CA ASN A 51 -5.68 15.15 4.15
C ASN A 51 -4.34 15.45 3.46
N GLU A 52 -4.01 16.73 3.33
CA GLU A 52 -2.66 17.14 2.98
C GLU A 52 -1.69 16.79 4.12
N MET A 53 -0.55 16.20 3.76
CA MET A 53 0.52 15.81 4.67
C MET A 53 1.62 16.87 4.70
N PHE A 54 2.37 16.91 5.80
CA PHE A 54 3.43 17.88 6.02
C PHE A 54 2.90 19.32 5.95
N THR A 55 1.85 19.58 6.73
CA THR A 55 1.26 20.90 6.94
C THR A 55 1.41 21.33 8.40
N LYS A 56 0.88 22.50 8.77
CA LYS A 56 0.85 22.93 10.19
C LYS A 56 0.12 21.94 11.10
N LYS A 57 -0.85 21.19 10.57
CA LYS A 57 -1.54 20.13 11.34
C LYS A 57 -0.58 19.05 11.82
N ASP A 58 0.51 18.80 11.10
CA ASP A 58 1.52 17.82 11.51
C ASP A 58 2.34 18.25 12.75
N GLU A 59 2.18 19.49 13.19
CA GLU A 59 2.76 19.98 14.44
C GLU A 59 1.87 19.73 15.67
N GLU A 60 0.61 19.30 15.46
CA GLU A 60 -0.32 18.92 16.52
C GLU A 60 0.13 17.64 17.22
N ILE A 61 -0.23 17.51 18.50
CA ILE A 61 0.17 16.41 19.37
C ILE A 61 -0.97 15.38 19.45
N ILE A 62 -0.65 14.12 19.15
CA ILE A 62 -1.52 12.94 19.35
C ILE A 62 -0.69 11.91 20.13
N ASP A 63 -1.26 11.37 21.21
CA ASP A 63 -0.59 10.39 22.08
C ASP A 63 0.83 10.82 22.51
N ASP A 64 0.93 12.04 23.05
CA ASP A 64 2.17 12.66 23.57
C ASP A 64 3.31 12.90 22.56
N GLN A 65 3.05 12.76 21.26
CA GLN A 65 4.00 13.06 20.20
C GLN A 65 3.37 13.91 19.08
N LYS A 66 4.17 14.78 18.45
CA LYS A 66 3.69 15.47 17.25
C LYS A 66 3.45 14.47 16.13
N ILE A 67 2.41 14.68 15.33
CA ILE A 67 2.10 13.85 14.16
C ILE A 67 3.32 13.68 13.24
N LEU A 68 4.09 14.74 13.02
CA LEU A 68 5.32 14.72 12.22
C LEU A 68 6.32 13.64 12.66
N TYR A 69 6.41 13.38 13.96
CA TYR A 69 7.39 12.46 14.55
C TYR A 69 6.81 11.07 14.80
N ASN A 70 5.49 10.91 14.66
CA ASN A 70 4.85 9.62 14.77
C ASN A 70 5.19 8.77 13.53
N LYS A 71 5.99 7.73 13.74
CA LYS A 71 6.45 6.80 12.68
C LYS A 71 5.31 6.09 11.94
N ASP A 72 4.17 5.89 12.58
CA ASP A 72 3.03 5.18 11.97
C ASP A 72 2.18 6.13 11.12
N LEU A 73 2.36 7.45 11.31
CA LEU A 73 1.70 8.51 10.56
C LEU A 73 2.58 9.13 9.47
N ARG A 74 3.88 9.35 9.75
CA ARG A 74 4.82 10.04 8.84
C ARG A 74 6.11 9.27 8.56
N GLY A 75 6.24 8.05 9.07
CA GLY A 75 7.30 7.15 8.62
C GLY A 75 6.94 6.48 7.30
N PHE A 76 7.96 6.19 6.49
CA PHE A 76 7.79 5.61 5.15
C PHE A 76 8.97 4.72 4.78
N LYS A 77 8.75 3.70 3.94
CA LYS A 77 9.85 3.02 3.24
C LYS A 77 10.18 3.74 1.96
N ILE A 78 11.47 3.84 1.65
CA ILE A 78 11.94 4.65 0.52
C ILE A 78 11.51 4.13 -0.86
N ASN A 79 11.35 2.82 -1.02
CA ASN A 79 10.85 2.17 -2.23
C ASN A 79 9.31 2.00 -2.24
N GLU A 80 8.61 2.53 -1.24
CA GLU A 80 7.14 2.49 -1.10
C GLU A 80 6.60 3.89 -0.75
N MET A 81 7.22 4.96 -1.30
CA MET A 81 6.80 6.34 -1.01
C MET A 81 5.43 6.72 -1.61
N LEU A 82 4.92 5.95 -2.57
CA LEU A 82 3.49 5.82 -2.80
C LEU A 82 3.03 4.57 -2.04
N GLU A 83 2.69 4.75 -0.78
CA GLU A 83 2.32 3.68 0.14
C GLU A 83 0.84 3.34 -0.06
N ILE A 84 0.55 2.04 -0.06
CA ILE A 84 -0.80 1.55 0.19
C ILE A 84 -0.79 0.54 1.33
N LYS A 85 -1.76 0.66 2.23
CA LYS A 85 -1.95 -0.26 3.36
C LYS A 85 -3.41 -0.63 3.49
N LEU A 86 -3.65 -1.92 3.67
CA LEU A 86 -4.92 -2.39 4.19
C LEU A 86 -5.06 -1.94 5.64
N LEU A 87 -6.26 -1.47 5.97
CA LEU A 87 -6.68 -1.15 7.32
C LEU A 87 -7.72 -2.18 7.77
N GLY A 88 -7.96 -2.26 9.08
CA GLY A 88 -9.13 -2.97 9.59
C GLY A 88 -10.44 -2.38 9.05
N ASN A 89 -11.54 -3.11 9.21
CA ASN A 89 -12.90 -2.66 8.85
C ASN A 89 -13.08 -2.38 7.34
N ASN A 90 -12.50 -3.22 6.47
CA ASN A 90 -12.70 -3.16 5.02
C ASN A 90 -12.24 -1.84 4.38
N LYS A 91 -11.20 -1.22 4.93
CA LYS A 91 -10.64 0.05 4.45
C LYS A 91 -9.22 -0.14 3.94
N TYR A 92 -8.77 0.82 3.15
CA TYR A 92 -7.37 0.95 2.77
C TYR A 92 -6.95 2.42 2.89
N ARG A 93 -5.65 2.63 3.09
CA ARG A 93 -5.04 3.96 3.14
C ARG A 93 -3.98 4.06 2.07
N ILE A 94 -3.99 5.17 1.35
CA ILE A 94 -2.97 5.55 0.39
C ILE A 94 -2.25 6.78 0.93
N ARG A 95 -0.92 6.78 0.87
CA ARG A 95 -0.10 7.96 1.17
C ARG A 95 0.88 8.21 0.06
N ASN A 96 0.86 9.43 -0.47
CA ASN A 96 1.88 9.91 -1.38
C ASN A 96 2.85 10.81 -0.61
N PHE A 97 4.02 10.28 -0.26
CA PHE A 97 5.08 11.01 0.42
C PHE A 97 5.92 11.88 -0.54
N LEU A 98 5.60 11.93 -1.83
CA LEU A 98 6.40 12.64 -2.81
C LEU A 98 5.78 13.99 -3.18
N PRO A 99 6.62 14.99 -3.48
CA PRO A 99 6.19 16.23 -4.14
C PRO A 99 5.92 15.99 -5.64
N HIS A 100 5.23 14.91 -5.98
CA HIS A 100 4.87 14.50 -7.35
C HIS A 100 3.41 14.04 -7.35
N THR A 101 2.59 14.55 -8.28
CA THR A 101 1.23 14.05 -8.50
C THR A 101 1.29 12.85 -9.44
N PHE A 102 0.89 11.68 -8.95
CA PHE A 102 0.84 10.46 -9.75
C PHE A 102 -0.38 10.46 -10.66
N LYS A 103 -0.26 9.83 -11.84
CA LYS A 103 -1.34 9.77 -12.83
C LYS A 103 -1.71 8.33 -13.19
N ASN A 104 -2.96 8.14 -13.61
CA ASN A 104 -3.47 6.87 -14.15
C ASN A 104 -3.13 5.68 -13.24
N LEU A 105 -3.51 5.75 -11.98
CA LEU A 105 -3.30 4.66 -11.02
C LEU A 105 -4.50 3.72 -11.07
N GLU A 106 -4.25 2.43 -11.27
CA GLU A 106 -5.23 1.38 -11.06
C GLU A 106 -4.88 0.64 -9.77
N LEU A 107 -5.80 0.66 -8.80
CA LEU A 107 -5.66 -0.10 -7.56
C LEU A 107 -6.15 -1.53 -7.80
N ILE A 108 -5.22 -2.46 -7.66
CA ILE A 108 -5.44 -3.88 -7.83
C ILE A 108 -5.44 -4.57 -6.48
N ILE A 109 -6.31 -5.57 -6.36
CA ILE A 109 -6.27 -6.55 -5.29
C ILE A 109 -6.04 -7.95 -5.83
N SER A 110 -5.23 -8.72 -5.12
CA SER A 110 -4.99 -10.14 -5.44
C SER A 110 -4.88 -10.98 -4.18
N ASN A 111 -5.25 -12.23 -4.29
CA ASN A 111 -5.12 -13.30 -3.30
C ASN A 111 -4.83 -14.59 -4.06
N ASP A 112 -4.16 -15.56 -3.43
CA ASP A 112 -3.85 -16.86 -4.05
C ASP A 112 -5.10 -17.65 -4.45
N SER A 113 -6.26 -17.36 -3.84
CA SER A 113 -7.55 -17.96 -4.16
C SER A 113 -8.22 -17.31 -5.39
N PHE A 114 -7.76 -16.13 -5.84
CA PHE A 114 -8.32 -15.48 -7.02
C PHE A 114 -7.67 -16.05 -8.28
N SER A 115 -8.48 -16.39 -9.29
CA SER A 115 -8.00 -16.87 -10.60
C SER A 115 -7.17 -15.82 -11.36
N SER A 116 -7.38 -14.55 -11.04
CA SER A 116 -6.68 -13.39 -11.58
C SER A 116 -6.86 -12.19 -10.64
N PRO A 117 -5.92 -11.23 -10.63
CA PRO A 117 -6.08 -9.98 -9.88
C PRO A 117 -7.32 -9.18 -10.33
N ILE A 118 -7.89 -8.42 -9.40
CA ILE A 118 -9.14 -7.69 -9.59
C ILE A 118 -8.86 -6.18 -9.44
N PRO A 119 -9.18 -5.34 -10.45
CA PRO A 119 -9.21 -3.89 -10.28
C PRO A 119 -10.36 -3.47 -9.37
N ILE A 120 -10.09 -2.63 -8.38
CA ILE A 120 -11.11 -2.18 -7.41
C ILE A 120 -11.33 -0.67 -7.41
N ALA A 121 -10.33 0.10 -7.81
CA ALA A 121 -10.45 1.54 -8.00
C ALA A 121 -9.48 2.05 -9.06
N SER A 122 -9.81 3.18 -9.68
CA SER A 122 -8.94 3.91 -10.59
C SER A 122 -8.87 5.37 -10.19
N PHE A 123 -7.68 5.96 -10.26
CA PHE A 123 -7.41 7.35 -9.96
C PHE A 123 -6.76 8.02 -11.17
N ASP A 124 -7.43 9.04 -11.72
CA ASP A 124 -6.86 9.83 -12.82
C ASP A 124 -5.59 10.55 -12.34
N GLU A 125 -5.67 11.16 -11.16
CA GLU A 125 -4.55 11.80 -10.47
C GLU A 125 -4.60 11.55 -8.96
N PHE A 126 -3.45 11.31 -8.35
CA PHE A 126 -3.29 11.26 -6.90
C PHE A 126 -2.34 12.38 -6.44
N PRO A 127 -2.81 13.34 -5.63
CA PRO A 127 -2.06 14.56 -5.32
C PRO A 127 -0.76 14.29 -4.57
N ALA A 128 0.22 15.16 -4.80
CA ALA A 128 1.46 15.22 -4.04
C ALA A 128 1.19 15.43 -2.54
N LEU A 129 2.02 14.81 -1.69
CA LEU A 129 1.99 15.00 -0.23
C LEU A 129 0.59 14.87 0.37
N TYR A 130 -0.12 13.80 0.03
CA TYR A 130 -1.51 13.60 0.42
C TYR A 130 -1.78 12.21 0.98
N GLU A 131 -2.72 12.12 1.90
CA GLU A 131 -3.26 10.89 2.47
C GLU A 131 -4.74 10.76 2.12
N TYR A 132 -5.15 9.55 1.74
CA TYR A 132 -6.54 9.21 1.42
C TYR A 132 -6.90 7.87 2.06
N GLU A 133 -8.08 7.78 2.66
CA GLU A 133 -8.67 6.52 3.08
C GLU A 133 -9.87 6.19 2.22
N GLY A 134 -9.87 4.99 1.64
CA GLY A 134 -10.96 4.45 0.85
C GLY A 134 -11.58 3.22 1.52
N VAL A 135 -12.75 2.83 1.01
CA VAL A 135 -13.45 1.61 1.42
C VAL A 135 -13.30 0.60 0.29
N LEU A 136 -12.97 -0.65 0.62
CA LEU A 136 -12.94 -1.72 -0.36
C LEU A 136 -14.36 -1.97 -0.89
N PRO A 137 -14.54 -2.26 -2.19
CA PRO A 137 -15.86 -2.42 -2.81
C PRO A 137 -16.57 -3.74 -2.44
N PHE A 138 -16.10 -4.46 -1.43
CA PHE A 138 -16.66 -5.75 -1.02
C PHE A 138 -17.81 -5.60 -0.03
N SER A 139 -18.77 -6.52 -0.11
CA SER A 139 -19.91 -6.61 0.80
C SER A 139 -19.98 -7.97 1.50
N GLU A 140 -20.86 -8.09 2.49
CA GLU A 140 -21.19 -9.39 3.12
C GLU A 140 -21.89 -10.35 2.15
N LYS A 141 -22.46 -9.82 1.08
CA LYS A 141 -23.13 -10.60 0.03
C LYS A 141 -22.15 -10.94 -1.07
N GLU A 142 -22.45 -12.02 -1.79
CA GLU A 142 -21.74 -12.37 -3.02
C GLU A 142 -21.71 -11.17 -3.96
N THR A 143 -20.50 -10.79 -4.37
CA THR A 143 -20.23 -9.60 -5.18
C THR A 143 -19.43 -10.02 -6.41
N PHE A 144 -19.80 -9.52 -7.59
CA PHE A 144 -19.19 -9.95 -8.84
C PHE A 144 -18.31 -8.85 -9.42
N PHE A 145 -17.11 -9.20 -9.85
CA PHE A 145 -16.15 -8.28 -10.44
C PHE A 145 -15.72 -8.77 -11.83
N ILE A 146 -15.11 -7.88 -12.61
CA ILE A 146 -14.32 -8.26 -13.78
C ILE A 146 -12.86 -8.28 -13.38
N ASP A 147 -12.19 -9.40 -13.58
CA ASP A 147 -10.77 -9.52 -13.31
C ASP A 147 -9.90 -8.96 -14.46
N LYS A 148 -8.58 -8.96 -14.29
CA LYS A 148 -7.63 -8.50 -15.32
C LYS A 148 -7.65 -9.31 -16.62
N LYS A 149 -8.26 -10.50 -16.66
CA LYS A 149 -8.46 -11.30 -17.88
C LYS A 149 -9.79 -10.97 -18.59
N GLY A 150 -10.62 -10.13 -17.99
CA GLY A 150 -11.95 -9.82 -18.49
C GLY A 150 -13.01 -10.86 -18.08
N GLU A 151 -12.68 -11.76 -17.14
CA GLU A 151 -13.58 -12.81 -16.70
C GLU A 151 -14.41 -12.32 -15.51
N LYS A 152 -15.68 -12.75 -15.47
CA LYS A 152 -16.56 -12.49 -14.32
C LYS A 152 -16.14 -13.39 -13.16
N VAL A 153 -15.71 -12.79 -12.06
CA VAL A 153 -15.31 -13.49 -10.84
C VAL A 153 -16.30 -13.18 -9.74
N SER A 154 -16.76 -14.22 -9.06
CA SER A 154 -17.51 -14.08 -7.82
C SER A 154 -16.54 -13.98 -6.64
N VAL A 155 -16.75 -12.97 -5.80
CA VAL A 155 -16.05 -12.83 -4.52
C VAL A 155 -17.10 -13.02 -3.44
N GLU A 156 -17.14 -14.23 -2.88
CA GLU A 156 -17.96 -14.56 -1.72
C GLU A 156 -17.27 -14.10 -0.45
N ASN A 157 -17.98 -13.30 0.34
CA ASN A 157 -17.65 -12.98 1.73
C ASN A 157 -16.18 -12.65 1.98
N PHE A 158 -15.69 -11.58 1.35
CA PHE A 158 -14.32 -11.08 1.50
C PHE A 158 -13.91 -10.85 2.97
N GLN A 159 -14.87 -10.62 3.87
CA GLN A 159 -14.61 -10.50 5.31
C GLN A 159 -14.03 -11.77 5.94
N ASN A 160 -14.21 -12.94 5.30
CA ASN A 160 -13.62 -14.20 5.73
C ASN A 160 -12.18 -14.39 5.24
N ILE A 161 -11.70 -13.56 4.32
CA ILE A 161 -10.31 -13.62 3.86
C ILE A 161 -9.46 -12.81 4.85
N PRO A 162 -8.48 -13.43 5.53
CA PRO A 162 -7.58 -12.69 6.39
C PRO A 162 -6.89 -11.56 5.61
N ILE A 163 -6.82 -10.37 6.20
CA ILE A 163 -6.11 -9.21 5.64
C ILE A 163 -4.65 -9.57 5.27
N SER A 164 -4.02 -10.49 6.01
CA SER A 164 -2.67 -10.99 5.73
C SER A 164 -2.51 -11.68 4.39
N ASP A 165 -3.60 -12.20 3.84
CA ASP A 165 -3.58 -13.01 2.62
C ASP A 165 -3.92 -12.14 1.39
N LEU A 166 -4.24 -10.87 1.62
CA LEU A 166 -4.65 -9.91 0.61
C LEU A 166 -3.49 -9.00 0.24
N ASN A 167 -3.19 -8.94 -1.05
CA ASN A 167 -2.18 -8.05 -1.61
C ASN A 167 -2.86 -6.90 -2.34
N LEU A 168 -2.57 -5.67 -1.93
CA LEU A 168 -2.97 -4.45 -2.64
C LEU A 168 -1.74 -3.79 -3.27
N TYR A 169 -1.87 -3.41 -4.53
CA TYR A 169 -0.81 -2.69 -5.23
C TYR A 169 -1.39 -1.81 -6.34
N PHE A 170 -0.57 -0.87 -6.80
CA PHE A 170 -0.91 -0.05 -7.96
C PHE A 170 -0.28 -0.60 -9.23
N GLU A 171 -1.04 -0.55 -10.31
CA GLU A 171 -0.52 -0.54 -11.68
C GLU A 171 -0.64 0.89 -12.25
N THR A 172 0.39 1.36 -12.93
CA THR A 172 0.40 2.68 -13.58
C THR A 172 1.52 2.77 -14.60
N ASN A 173 1.33 3.65 -15.59
CA ASN A 173 2.36 4.04 -16.55
C ASN A 173 3.15 5.29 -16.12
N ASP A 174 2.93 5.82 -14.91
CA ASP A 174 3.66 6.98 -14.40
C ASP A 174 5.16 6.63 -14.25
N PRO A 175 6.07 7.37 -14.91
CA PRO A 175 7.51 7.06 -14.90
C PRO A 175 8.14 7.19 -13.51
N MET A 176 7.56 8.01 -12.62
CA MET A 176 8.03 8.15 -11.25
C MET A 176 7.79 6.87 -10.45
N PHE A 177 6.68 6.17 -10.71
CA PHE A 177 6.37 4.90 -10.05
C PHE A 177 7.42 3.84 -10.41
N ALA A 178 7.78 3.73 -11.69
CA ALA A 178 8.84 2.84 -12.15
C ALA A 178 10.20 3.16 -11.51
N LYS A 179 10.54 4.44 -11.37
CA LYS A 179 11.77 4.88 -10.67
C LYS A 179 11.79 4.44 -9.22
N ILE A 180 10.71 4.64 -8.48
CA ILE A 180 10.62 4.22 -7.07
C ILE A 180 10.75 2.70 -6.95
N LYS A 181 10.08 1.93 -7.82
CA LYS A 181 10.16 0.46 -7.82
C LYS A 181 11.54 -0.07 -8.20
N SER A 182 12.37 0.71 -8.92
CA SER A 182 13.76 0.35 -9.21
C SER A 182 14.73 0.56 -8.05
N ILE A 183 14.31 1.24 -6.97
CA ILE A 183 15.14 1.48 -5.79
C ILE A 183 15.31 0.16 -5.03
N ARG A 184 16.58 -0.24 -4.85
CA ARG A 184 17.01 -1.47 -4.16
C ARG A 184 17.03 -1.32 -2.62
N LEU A 185 16.86 -0.10 -2.12
CA LEU A 185 16.85 0.20 -0.68
C LEU A 185 15.44 0.04 -0.13
N GLU A 186 15.31 -0.70 0.97
CA GLU A 186 14.05 -0.86 1.72
C GLU A 186 14.05 -0.05 3.03
N THR A 187 14.99 0.88 3.16
CA THR A 187 15.21 1.69 4.36
C THR A 187 13.92 2.39 4.80
N PHE A 188 13.58 2.22 6.08
CA PHE A 188 12.47 2.94 6.71
C PHE A 188 12.94 4.28 7.29
N TYR A 189 12.31 5.37 6.88
CA TYR A 189 12.65 6.73 7.30
C TYR A 189 11.64 7.29 8.30
N THR A 190 12.13 8.03 9.30
CA THR A 190 11.32 8.82 10.25
C THR A 190 11.99 10.17 10.52
N PHE A 191 11.31 11.06 11.26
CA PHE A 191 11.82 12.40 11.58
C PHE A 191 12.17 12.54 13.07
N ALA A 192 13.23 13.29 13.37
CA ALA A 192 13.73 13.48 14.74
C ALA A 192 12.99 14.60 15.48
N ASP A 193 12.40 14.26 16.63
CA ASP A 193 11.94 15.19 17.67
C ASP A 193 13.09 15.50 18.65
N TYR A 194 14.18 16.06 18.14
CA TYR A 194 15.35 16.32 19.00
C TYR A 194 15.04 17.44 20.00
N LYS A 195 14.96 17.10 21.29
CA LYS A 195 14.56 18.02 22.37
C LYS A 195 15.73 18.60 23.18
N GLN A 196 16.94 18.10 22.96
CA GLN A 196 18.10 18.52 23.74
C GLN A 196 18.86 19.65 23.04
N PRO A 197 19.48 20.59 23.76
CA PRO A 197 20.41 21.54 23.16
C PRO A 197 21.69 20.83 22.70
N GLY A 198 22.32 21.30 21.63
CA GLY A 198 23.59 20.74 21.14
C GLY A 198 23.84 21.03 19.66
N LYS A 199 24.53 20.10 18.99
CA LYS A 199 24.88 20.18 17.55
C LYS A 199 23.69 19.93 16.61
N TRP A 200 22.53 19.65 17.17
CA TRP A 200 21.39 19.06 16.49
C TRP A 200 20.11 19.83 16.81
N ASP A 201 19.19 19.84 15.86
CA ASP A 201 17.88 20.44 16.01
C ASP A 201 16.78 19.50 15.49
N LYS A 202 15.56 19.75 15.94
CA LYS A 202 14.36 19.02 15.52
C LYS A 202 14.02 19.31 14.07
N VAL A 203 13.39 18.35 13.40
CA VAL A 203 12.90 18.53 12.02
C VAL A 203 11.61 19.34 12.04
N THR A 204 11.53 20.45 11.32
CA THR A 204 10.25 21.14 11.09
C THR A 204 9.50 20.52 9.91
N VAL A 205 8.22 20.83 9.77
CA VAL A 205 7.42 20.41 8.62
C VAL A 205 8.04 20.83 7.29
N HIS A 206 8.58 22.05 7.22
CA HIS A 206 9.26 22.55 6.03
C HIS A 206 10.53 21.74 5.72
N ASP A 207 11.33 21.45 6.75
CA ASP A 207 12.54 20.63 6.60
C ASP A 207 12.18 19.21 6.12
N ALA A 208 11.11 18.61 6.66
CA ALA A 208 10.63 17.29 6.23
C ALA A 208 10.28 17.26 4.73
N LYS A 209 9.56 18.26 4.21
CA LYS A 209 9.22 18.35 2.79
C LYS A 209 10.44 18.35 1.88
N ASN A 210 11.50 19.04 2.29
CA ASN A 210 12.75 19.13 1.52
C ASN A 210 13.60 17.85 1.63
N TYR A 211 13.49 17.12 2.75
CA TYR A 211 14.16 15.84 2.92
C TYR A 211 13.65 14.77 1.94
N LEU A 212 12.35 14.74 1.67
CA LEU A 212 11.69 13.69 0.85
C LEU A 212 12.38 13.48 -0.51
N PRO A 213 12.52 14.51 -1.39
CA PRO A 213 13.22 14.33 -2.66
C PRO A 213 14.72 14.05 -2.48
N LEU A 214 15.37 14.60 -1.45
CA LEU A 214 16.80 14.35 -1.19
C LEU A 214 17.07 12.87 -0.92
N VAL A 215 16.34 12.26 0.02
CA VAL A 215 16.56 10.86 0.39
C VAL A 215 16.17 9.91 -0.72
N LEU A 216 15.14 10.25 -1.52
CA LEU A 216 14.76 9.48 -2.69
C LEU A 216 15.86 9.50 -3.75
N ASN A 217 16.38 10.68 -4.10
CA ASN A 217 17.45 10.81 -5.08
C ASN A 217 18.70 10.05 -4.64
N MET A 218 19.06 10.15 -3.35
CA MET A 218 20.17 9.39 -2.78
C MET A 218 19.95 7.88 -2.90
N ALA A 219 18.76 7.38 -2.54
CA ALA A 219 18.43 5.97 -2.66
C ALA A 219 18.44 5.49 -4.11
N TYR A 220 17.98 6.32 -5.05
CA TYR A 220 18.06 6.04 -6.48
C TYR A 220 19.51 5.92 -6.97
N VAL A 221 20.38 6.87 -6.58
CA VAL A 221 21.81 6.80 -6.89
C VAL A 221 22.44 5.53 -6.31
N PHE A 222 22.21 5.24 -5.03
CA PHE A 222 22.76 4.04 -4.38
C PHE A 222 22.25 2.73 -5.00
N SER A 223 21.07 2.76 -5.62
CA SER A 223 20.49 1.61 -6.33
C SER A 223 21.09 1.40 -7.73
N SER A 224 21.80 2.38 -8.27
CA SER A 224 22.34 2.31 -9.63
C SER A 224 23.60 1.45 -9.75
N ASP A 225 23.80 0.88 -10.93
CA ASP A 225 25.04 0.17 -11.27
C ASP A 225 26.21 1.14 -11.43
N ALA A 226 25.94 2.40 -11.81
CA ALA A 226 26.95 3.45 -11.89
C ALA A 226 27.59 3.75 -10.52
N PHE A 227 26.77 3.80 -9.48
CA PHE A 227 27.26 3.96 -8.10
C PHE A 227 28.12 2.76 -7.68
N GLU A 228 27.64 1.54 -7.94
CA GLU A 228 28.38 0.32 -7.62
C GLU A 228 29.74 0.28 -8.32
N LYS A 229 29.77 0.58 -9.63
CA LYS A 229 30.99 0.71 -10.41
C LYS A 229 31.92 1.77 -9.82
N ALA A 230 31.40 2.95 -9.48
CA ALA A 230 32.20 4.04 -8.90
C ALA A 230 32.87 3.64 -7.58
N ILE A 231 32.20 2.87 -6.71
CA ILE A 231 32.80 2.35 -5.48
C ILE A 231 33.84 1.26 -5.78
N LEU A 232 33.54 0.32 -6.68
CA LEU A 232 34.44 -0.78 -7.03
C LEU A 232 35.70 -0.33 -7.77
N GLU A 233 35.63 0.75 -8.54
CA GLU A 233 36.74 1.27 -9.36
C GLU A 233 37.42 2.52 -8.75
N ALA A 234 37.03 2.93 -7.55
CA ALA A 234 37.60 4.13 -6.91
C ALA A 234 39.14 4.07 -6.88
N PRO A 235 39.84 5.17 -7.21
CA PRO A 235 41.31 5.21 -7.25
C PRO A 235 41.96 5.31 -5.86
N TYR A 236 41.16 5.24 -4.79
CA TYR A 236 41.57 5.33 -3.40
C TYR A 236 40.87 4.26 -2.55
N ASP A 237 41.42 4.01 -1.37
CA ASP A 237 40.83 3.10 -0.39
C ASP A 237 39.81 3.81 0.49
N PHE A 238 38.69 3.13 0.74
CA PHE A 238 37.74 3.55 1.77
C PHE A 238 38.28 3.11 3.12
N THR A 239 38.32 4.03 4.09
CA THR A 239 38.84 3.71 5.44
C THR A 239 37.87 4.12 6.53
N ASP A 240 37.77 3.31 7.58
CA ASP A 240 37.16 3.67 8.85
C ASP A 240 38.20 3.54 9.97
N ASN A 241 38.44 4.60 10.73
CA ASN A 241 39.47 4.64 11.78
C ASN A 241 40.84 4.08 11.31
N LYS A 242 41.28 4.48 10.10
CA LYS A 242 42.52 4.05 9.42
C LYS A 242 42.55 2.57 8.98
N LYS A 243 41.46 1.82 9.14
CA LYS A 243 41.33 0.47 8.60
C LYS A 243 40.69 0.52 7.21
N VAL A 244 41.35 -0.09 6.22
CA VAL A 244 40.79 -0.24 4.86
C VAL A 244 39.54 -1.12 4.91
N LEU A 245 38.48 -0.66 4.25
CA LEU A 245 37.19 -1.31 4.16
C LEU A 245 37.09 -2.13 2.87
N ASP A 246 36.41 -3.27 2.94
CA ASP A 246 36.03 -4.02 1.75
C ASP A 246 34.99 -3.24 0.93
N ARG A 247 35.24 -3.04 -0.37
CA ARG A 247 34.40 -2.23 -1.24
C ARG A 247 32.98 -2.80 -1.37
N LYS A 248 32.82 -4.12 -1.38
CA LYS A 248 31.49 -4.76 -1.42
C LYS A 248 30.74 -4.55 -0.11
N GLN A 249 31.45 -4.58 1.02
CA GLN A 249 30.89 -4.26 2.32
C GLN A 249 30.44 -2.79 2.40
N VAL A 250 31.19 -1.85 1.82
CA VAL A 250 30.77 -0.43 1.71
C VAL A 250 29.44 -0.31 0.94
N ILE A 251 29.35 -0.93 -0.24
CA ILE A 251 28.11 -0.94 -1.05
C ILE A 251 26.95 -1.53 -0.25
N LYS A 252 27.16 -2.69 0.39
CA LYS A 252 26.13 -3.33 1.21
C LYS A 252 25.65 -2.41 2.33
N SER A 253 26.58 -1.78 3.05
CA SER A 253 26.27 -0.91 4.19
C SER A 253 25.45 0.31 3.80
N LEU A 254 25.66 0.84 2.60
CA LEU A 254 24.89 1.97 2.05
C LEU A 254 23.54 1.54 1.47
N ARG A 255 23.37 0.28 1.06
CA ARG A 255 22.13 -0.26 0.49
C ARG A 255 21.19 -0.93 1.50
N THR A 256 21.69 -1.38 2.64
CA THR A 256 20.89 -2.12 3.63
C THR A 256 20.73 -1.44 5.00
N PRO A 257 20.72 -0.10 5.15
CA PRO A 257 20.39 0.47 6.45
C PRO A 257 18.90 0.18 6.76
N PRO A 258 18.57 -0.48 7.89
CA PRO A 258 17.18 -0.87 8.14
C PRO A 258 16.28 0.34 8.46
N ARG A 259 16.87 1.36 9.09
CA ARG A 259 16.16 2.58 9.49
C ARG A 259 17.07 3.80 9.46
N GLN A 260 16.50 4.94 9.09
CA GLN A 260 17.14 6.25 9.19
C GLN A 260 16.18 7.29 9.80
N ILE A 261 16.65 7.96 10.85
CA ILE A 261 15.97 9.05 11.54
C ILE A 261 16.59 10.34 11.05
N LEU A 262 15.82 11.09 10.26
CA LEU A 262 16.19 12.35 9.66
C LEU A 262 16.22 13.44 10.74
N GLY A 263 17.31 14.20 10.81
CA GLY A 263 17.49 15.27 11.80
C GLY A 263 18.31 16.42 11.25
N ILE A 264 18.32 17.55 11.94
CA ILE A 264 19.00 18.76 11.46
C ILE A 264 20.33 18.93 12.17
N ILE A 265 21.35 19.37 11.43
CA ILE A 265 22.62 19.84 12.00
C ILE A 265 22.62 21.36 12.05
N ILE A 266 22.94 21.90 13.21
CA ILE A 266 23.10 23.34 13.44
C ILE A 266 24.54 23.74 13.77
N GLU A 267 25.44 22.76 13.94
CA GLU A 267 26.86 23.03 14.15
C GLU A 267 27.49 23.72 12.92
N PRO A 268 28.06 24.93 13.08
CA PRO A 268 28.71 25.64 11.99
C PRO A 268 29.86 24.82 11.37
N GLY A 269 29.96 24.84 10.04
CA GLY A 269 30.99 24.12 9.30
C GLY A 269 30.69 22.64 9.05
N THR A 270 29.74 22.03 9.77
CA THR A 270 29.34 20.64 9.56
C THR A 270 28.23 20.54 8.50
N GLY A 271 28.46 19.80 7.41
CA GLY A 271 27.48 19.61 6.32
C GLY A 271 26.52 18.44 6.54
N GLY A 272 27.03 17.35 7.13
CA GLY A 272 26.28 16.13 7.37
C GLY A 272 26.99 15.25 8.40
N LEU A 273 26.21 14.55 9.22
CA LEU A 273 26.67 13.58 10.20
C LEU A 273 25.65 12.45 10.23
N GLY A 274 26.16 11.23 10.26
CA GLY A 274 25.36 10.02 10.35
C GLY A 274 26.04 9.01 11.26
N GLY A 275 25.23 8.13 11.83
CA GLY A 275 25.72 7.07 12.73
C GLY A 275 24.56 6.19 13.16
N GLY A 276 24.72 4.87 13.00
CA GLY A 276 23.66 3.91 13.25
C GLY A 276 22.40 4.24 12.46
N SER A 277 21.31 4.56 13.18
CA SER A 277 20.01 4.86 12.60
C SER A 277 19.75 6.35 12.38
N TYR A 278 20.76 7.22 12.41
CA TYR A 278 20.58 8.66 12.18
C TYR A 278 21.27 9.12 10.91
N PHE A 279 20.55 9.90 10.13
CA PHE A 279 21.08 10.66 9.01
C PHE A 279 20.67 12.12 9.21
N ARG A 280 21.65 13.01 9.28
CA ARG A 280 21.41 14.42 9.55
C ARG A 280 22.23 15.27 8.61
N CYS A 281 21.63 16.31 8.06
CA CYS A 281 22.34 17.32 7.31
C CYS A 281 21.97 18.73 7.76
N ALA A 282 22.86 19.67 7.45
CA ALA A 282 22.60 21.09 7.66
C ALA A 282 21.55 21.57 6.66
N LYS A 283 20.76 22.59 7.03
CA LYS A 283 19.67 23.10 6.18
C LYS A 283 20.10 23.43 4.74
N ARG A 284 21.29 24.02 4.61
CA ARG A 284 21.94 24.36 3.32
C ARG A 284 22.18 23.19 2.35
N VAL A 285 21.99 21.94 2.78
CA VAL A 285 22.18 20.75 1.93
C VAL A 285 20.91 20.40 1.14
N TYR A 286 19.74 20.81 1.64
CA TYR A 286 18.44 20.47 1.05
C TYR A 286 17.56 21.68 0.73
N GLN A 287 18.02 22.89 1.04
CA GLN A 287 17.36 24.16 0.73
C GLN A 287 17.84 24.72 -0.61
#